data_AF-A0A2T2RWW1-F1
#
_entry.id   AF-A0A2T2RWW1-F1
#
_cell.length_a   1.000
_cell.length_b   1.000
_cell.length_c   1.000
_cell.angle_alpha   90.00
_cell.angle_beta   90.00
_cell.angle_gamma   90.00
#
_symmetry.space_group_name_H-M   'P 1'
#
loop_
_entity.id
_entity.type
_entity.pdbx_description
1 polymer ?
#
loop_
_entity_poly.entity_id
_entity_poly.type
_entity_poly.pdbx_seq_one_letter_code
_entity_poly.pdbx_strand_id
1 'polypeptide(L)' 'CAIAHIEPPAVSSTTYRKQGDSEAVTPPIEDYIHQEQLYACQDAAATQ' A
#
# COMPACT_ATOMS: atom_id res chain seq x y z
N CYS A 1 0.12 35.56 -0.09
CA CYS A 1 -0.20 34.16 -0.41
C CYS A 1 0.02 33.30 0.83
N ALA A 2 -0.87 32.36 1.13
CA ALA A 2 -0.70 31.41 2.24
C ALA A 2 -0.66 30.00 1.66
N ILE A 3 0.36 29.22 2.05
CA ILE A 3 0.42 27.78 1.76
C ILE A 3 -0.40 27.10 2.84
N ALA A 4 -1.36 26.24 2.47
CA ALA A 4 -2.15 25.49 3.44
C ALA A 4 -1.26 24.49 4.19
N HIS A 5 -1.41 24.42 5.51
CA HIS A 5 -0.82 23.36 6.32
C HIS A 5 -1.66 22.09 6.17
N ILE A 6 -1.05 21.01 5.71
CA ILE A 6 -1.70 19.70 5.51
C ILE A 6 -0.88 18.66 6.26
N GLU A 7 -1.55 17.85 7.07
CA GLU A 7 -0.96 16.68 7.74
C GLU A 7 -1.53 15.42 7.10
N PRO A 8 -0.85 14.84 6.10
CA PRO A 8 -1.32 13.61 5.46
C PRO A 8 -1.07 12.39 6.35
N PRO A 9 -1.86 11.32 6.18
CA PRO A 9 -1.60 10.04 6.84
C PRO A 9 -0.20 9.52 6.51
N ALA A 10 0.44 8.87 7.49
CA ALA A 10 1.78 8.32 7.36
C ALA A 10 1.80 6.98 6.61
N VAL A 11 1.22 6.94 5.40
CA VAL A 11 1.08 5.72 4.58
C VAL A 11 1.97 5.77 3.34
N SER A 12 2.43 4.61 2.89
CA SER A 12 3.31 4.49 1.71
C SER A 12 2.96 3.25 0.91
N SER A 13 2.75 3.41 -0.40
CA SER A 13 2.47 2.28 -1.29
C SER A 13 3.64 1.29 -1.38
N THR A 14 4.87 1.73 -1.13
CA THR A 14 6.04 0.83 -1.08
C THR A 14 6.05 0.02 0.21
N THR A 15 5.71 0.64 1.34
CA THR A 15 5.58 -0.07 2.62
C THR A 15 4.43 -1.08 2.55
N TYR A 16 3.26 -0.65 2.05
CA TYR A 16 2.11 -1.53 1.85
C TYR A 16 2.45 -2.78 1.04
N ARG A 17 3.06 -2.63 -0.14
CA ARG A 17 3.41 -3.77 -1.01
C ARG A 17 4.49 -4.70 -0.44
N LYS A 18 5.34 -4.21 0.47
CA LYS A 18 6.41 -5.01 1.09
C LYS A 18 6.01 -5.68 2.39
N GLN A 19 5.14 -5.04 3.16
CA GLN A 19 4.86 -5.42 4.55
C GLN A 19 3.39 -5.81 4.78
N GLY A 20 2.51 -5.55 3.82
CA GLY A 20 1.08 -5.87 3.93
C GLY A 20 0.37 -5.03 4.99
N ASP A 21 0.62 -3.72 5.03
CA ASP A 21 -0.01 -2.80 5.98
C ASP A 21 -1.52 -2.69 5.72
N SER A 22 -2.33 -3.46 6.46
CA SER A 22 -3.79 -3.51 6.29
C SER A 22 -4.51 -2.22 6.69
N GLU A 23 -3.84 -1.28 7.35
CA GLU A 23 -4.44 0.04 7.66
C GLU A 23 -4.26 1.04 6.49
N ALA A 24 -3.39 0.73 5.52
CA ALA A 24 -3.10 1.62 4.38
C ALA A 24 -4.17 1.58 3.28
N VAL A 25 -5.01 0.54 3.24
CA VAL A 25 -6.07 0.38 2.23
C VAL A 25 -7.39 0.02 2.90
N THR A 26 -8.50 0.42 2.29
CA THR A 26 -9.83 0.04 2.77
C THR A 26 -10.12 -1.44 2.47
N PRO A 27 -10.94 -2.14 3.27
CA PRO A 27 -11.21 -3.57 3.07
C PRO A 27 -11.61 -3.99 1.65
N PRO A 28 -12.47 -3.26 0.90
CA PRO A 28 -12.82 -3.66 -0.47
C PRO A 28 -11.64 -3.63 -1.46
N ILE A 29 -10.63 -2.80 -1.20
CA ILE A 29 -9.42 -2.70 -2.03
C ILE A 29 -8.48 -3.86 -1.68
N GLU A 30 -8.38 -4.23 -0.41
CA GLU A 30 -7.62 -5.39 0.04
C GLU A 30 -8.20 -6.68 -0.57
N ASP A 31 -9.52 -6.85 -0.53
CA ASP A 31 -10.21 -7.98 -1.17
C ASP A 31 -9.92 -8.06 -2.67
N TYR A 32 -9.91 -6.93 -3.37
CA TYR A 32 -9.59 -6.87 -4.79
C TYR A 32 -8.13 -7.25 -5.07
N ILE A 33 -7.19 -6.77 -4.25
CA ILE A 33 -5.76 -7.11 -4.37
C ILE A 33 -5.56 -8.62 -4.19
N HIS A 34 -6.27 -9.23 -3.25
CA HIS A 34 -6.24 -10.69 -3.05
C HIS A 34 -6.89 -11.45 -4.21
N GLN A 35 -8.06 -11.01 -4.68
CA GLN A 35 -8.79 -11.66 -5.79
C GLN A 35 -7.96 -11.69 -7.08
N GLU A 36 -7.36 -10.56 -7.43
CA GLU A 36 -6.59 -10.39 -8.67
C GLU A 36 -5.12 -10.82 -8.53
N GLN A 37 -4.73 -11.32 -7.35
CA GLN A 37 -3.36 -11.72 -7.02
C GLN A 37 -2.33 -10.64 -7.37
N LEU A 38 -2.67 -9.38 -7.07
CA LEU A 38 -1.77 -8.26 -7.35
C LEU A 38 -0.50 -8.39 -6.50
N TYR A 39 0.62 -7.94 -7.06
CA TYR A 39 1.95 -7.93 -6.43
C TYR A 39 2.62 -9.30 -6.23
N ALA A 40 2.04 -10.40 -6.73
CA ALA A 40 2.66 -11.74 -6.66
C ALA A 40 4.11 -11.81 -7.18
N CYS A 41 4.47 -11.01 -8.20
CA CYS A 41 5.85 -10.95 -8.72
C CYS A 41 6.82 -10.16 -7.82
N GLN A 42 6.31 -9.29 -6.95
CA GLN A 42 7.12 -8.45 -6.06
C GLN A 42 7.60 -9.23 -4.83
N ASP A 43 6.86 -10.26 -4.41
CA ASP A 43 7.32 -11.23 -3.41
C ASP A 43 8.55 -12.01 -3.92
N ALA A 44 8.56 -12.39 -5.21
CA ALA A 44 9.68 -13.10 -5.83
C ALA A 44 10.97 -12.25 -5.93
N ALA A 45 10.84 -10.92 -5.96
CA ALA A 45 11.99 -10.00 -6.03
C ALA A 45 12.62 -9.70 -4.66
N ALA A 46 11.95 -10.05 -3.55
CA ALA A 46 12.46 -9.84 -2.20
C ALA A 46 13.40 -10.97 -1.72
N THR A 47 13.64 -12.01 -2.53
CA THR A 47 14.57 -13.12 -2.25
C THR A 47 15.90 -12.98 -3.01
N GLN A 48 16.55 -11.80 -2.93
CA GLN A 48 17.95 -11.60 -3.34
C GLN A 48 18.72 -10.84 -2.26
#